data_AF-A0A954M2B3-F1
#
_entry.id   AF-A0A954M2B3-F1
#
_cell.length_a   1.000
_cell.length_b   1.000
_cell.length_c   1.000
_cell.angle_alpha   90.00
_cell.angle_beta   90.00
_cell.angle_gamma   90.00
#
_symmetry.space_group_name_H-M   'P 1'
#
loop_
_entity.id
_entity.type
_entity.pdbx_description
1 polymer ?
#
loop_
_entity_poly.entity_id
_entity_poly.type
_entity_poly.pdbx_seq_one_letter_code
_entity_poly.pdbx_strand_id
1 'polypeptide(L)'
;IACNLGRRSRQEVVGSACITLKTSHGCAAPVDKQPGPPAAVMDKMAAGVDEKFGSMFDFEEKYRSRLEHGVRMARTDQTYLAEYQDAVWGRLPGMLSWMPRCQPIMLSDNRMLIGLYSDVYCTSLSCFTEDGGKTWEYGEPMADYGLIQPAMIQKKDGTIMAYGRDKGPLRYIRVAESTDGGLTWGNFHDLKIRNPESSVSITKLQNDHWVLLCNDLDGRDGRHGRSRLTAYLSDDEGTTWKWHRFIEDNHTPPDDNPHASYPTVIQTRDGLIHVTYTYTPKPNETIKHVWFNEEWVKAGE
;
A
#
# COMPACT_ATOMS: atom_id res chain seq x y z
N ILE A 1 -21.30 -1.56 6.48
CA ILE A 1 -21.38 -1.07 7.88
C ILE A 1 -21.95 -2.21 8.72
N ALA A 2 -21.12 -2.83 9.55
CA ALA A 2 -21.55 -3.68 10.66
C ALA A 2 -20.51 -3.53 11.77
N CYS A 3 -20.84 -2.73 12.79
CA CYS A 3 -20.16 -2.74 14.09
C CYS A 3 -20.56 -4.02 14.82
N ASN A 4 -19.61 -4.66 15.51
CA ASN A 4 -19.94 -5.55 16.61
C ASN A 4 -19.08 -5.17 17.83
N LEU A 5 -19.76 -4.65 18.85
CA LEU A 5 -19.22 -4.38 20.17
C LEU A 5 -19.23 -5.68 20.98
N GLY A 6 -18.06 -6.07 21.51
CA GLY A 6 -17.95 -6.84 22.76
C GLY A 6 -17.67 -8.34 22.66
N ARG A 7 -16.40 -8.72 22.84
CA ARG A 7 -15.84 -9.44 24.02
C ARG A 7 -14.45 -9.97 23.68
N ARG A 8 -13.52 -9.84 24.64
CA ARG A 8 -12.12 -10.25 24.54
C ARG A 8 -11.98 -11.76 24.30
N SER A 9 -11.40 -12.14 23.17
CA SER A 9 -10.45 -13.26 23.04
C SER A 9 -9.84 -13.32 21.62
N ARG A 10 -8.50 -13.40 21.56
CA ARG A 10 -7.61 -13.56 20.39
C ARG A 10 -7.70 -12.46 19.30
N GLN A 11 -6.64 -11.66 19.22
CA GLN A 11 -6.39 -10.76 18.09
C GLN A 11 -6.14 -11.58 16.82
N GLU A 12 -7.16 -11.78 16.00
CA GLU A 12 -6.98 -11.97 14.57
C GLU A 12 -6.97 -10.58 13.92
N VAL A 13 -5.82 -10.18 13.38
CA VAL A 13 -5.68 -8.95 12.61
C VAL A 13 -6.31 -9.20 11.25
N VAL A 14 -7.63 -9.00 11.15
CA VAL A 14 -8.33 -9.02 9.86
C VAL A 14 -8.31 -7.62 9.27
N GLY A 15 -7.19 -7.25 8.65
CA GLY A 15 -7.04 -6.03 7.87
C GLY A 15 -7.20 -6.32 6.39
N SER A 16 -8.44 -6.35 5.88
CA SER A 16 -8.70 -6.35 4.42
C SER A 16 -10.08 -5.76 4.13
N ALA A 17 -10.10 -4.48 3.73
CA ALA A 17 -11.28 -3.86 3.15
C ALA A 17 -11.31 -4.19 1.65
N CYS A 18 -11.97 -5.28 1.29
CA CYS A 18 -12.30 -5.56 -0.11
C CYS A 18 -13.66 -4.90 -0.42
N ILE A 19 -13.65 -3.77 -1.13
CA ILE A 19 -14.88 -3.14 -1.64
C ILE A 19 -15.20 -3.78 -2.99
N THR A 20 -16.25 -4.60 -3.03
CA THR A 20 -16.78 -5.15 -4.29
C THR A 20 -17.62 -4.10 -5.01
N LEU A 21 -17.16 -3.61 -6.17
CA LEU A 21 -17.97 -2.78 -7.07
C LEU A 21 -18.87 -3.69 -7.92
N LYS A 22 -20.19 -3.49 -7.86
CA LYS A 22 -21.15 -4.12 -8.78
C LYS A 22 -21.65 -3.06 -9.77
N THR A 23 -21.50 -3.33 -11.06
CA THR A 23 -22.09 -2.51 -12.14
C THR A 23 -23.62 -2.72 -12.21
N SER A 24 -24.29 -1.71 -12.77
CA SER A 24 -25.73 -1.43 -12.77
C SER A 24 -26.63 -2.58 -13.22
N HIS A 25 -27.85 -2.67 -12.66
CA HIS A 25 -29.16 -2.52 -13.33
C HIS A 25 -30.24 -2.34 -12.25
N GLY A 26 -31.22 -1.46 -12.50
CA GLY A 26 -32.23 -1.06 -11.52
C GLY A 26 -33.21 -2.17 -11.14
N CYS A 27 -33.37 -2.38 -9.84
CA CYS A 27 -34.62 -2.59 -9.10
C CYS A 27 -34.22 -2.96 -7.67
N ALA A 28 -34.83 -2.30 -6.69
CA ALA A 28 -34.62 -2.60 -5.29
C ALA A 28 -35.09 -4.03 -4.99
N ALA A 29 -34.15 -4.93 -4.78
CA ALA A 29 -34.34 -6.23 -4.16
C ALA A 29 -33.36 -6.33 -2.97
N PRO A 30 -33.73 -7.00 -1.86
CA PRO A 30 -32.86 -7.15 -0.70
C PRO A 30 -31.54 -7.80 -1.16
N VAL A 31 -30.43 -7.11 -0.90
CA VAL A 31 -29.09 -7.60 -1.22
C VAL A 31 -28.82 -8.77 -0.27
N ASP A 32 -28.96 -9.99 -0.79
CA ASP A 32 -28.37 -11.17 -0.16
C ASP A 32 -26.89 -10.87 0.10
N LYS A 33 -26.47 -11.05 1.36
CA LYS A 33 -25.07 -10.96 1.76
C LYS A 33 -24.29 -12.01 0.97
N GLN A 34 -23.75 -11.64 -0.19
CA GLN A 34 -22.70 -12.46 -0.78
C GLN A 34 -21.51 -12.37 0.19
N PRO A 35 -21.03 -13.51 0.72
CA PRO A 35 -19.81 -13.49 1.50
C PRO A 35 -18.71 -12.90 0.62
N GLY A 36 -17.85 -12.06 1.20
CA GLY A 36 -16.60 -11.66 0.55
C GLY A 36 -15.80 -12.89 0.09
N PRO A 37 -14.75 -12.73 -0.73
CA PRO A 37 -13.95 -13.87 -1.17
C PRO A 37 -13.59 -14.72 0.07
N PRO A 38 -13.91 -16.02 0.08
CA PRO A 38 -13.72 -16.86 1.25
C PRO A 38 -12.26 -16.77 1.70
N ALA A 39 -11.97 -16.86 3.01
CA ALA A 39 -10.61 -16.94 3.54
C ALA A 39 -9.71 -17.91 2.72
N ALA A 40 -10.30 -18.99 2.20
CA ALA A 40 -9.66 -19.93 1.29
C ALA A 40 -9.01 -19.33 0.02
N VAL A 41 -9.47 -18.19 -0.50
CA VAL A 41 -8.83 -17.51 -1.65
C VAL A 41 -7.54 -16.83 -1.20
N MET A 42 -7.58 -16.15 -0.05
CA MET A 42 -6.41 -15.52 0.55
C MET A 42 -5.38 -16.57 0.97
N ASP A 43 -5.83 -17.69 1.54
CA ASP A 43 -4.95 -18.80 1.93
C ASP A 43 -4.27 -19.44 0.72
N LYS A 44 -5.00 -19.62 -0.40
CA LYS A 44 -4.42 -20.13 -1.66
C LYS A 44 -3.40 -19.16 -2.27
N MET A 45 -3.70 -17.87 -2.22
CA MET A 45 -2.80 -16.81 -2.71
C MET A 45 -1.53 -16.73 -1.84
N ALA A 46 -1.62 -16.86 -0.53
CA ALA A 46 -0.44 -16.87 0.34
C ALA A 46 0.37 -18.17 0.17
N ALA A 47 -0.28 -19.33 0.14
CA ALA A 47 0.41 -20.62 0.04
C ALA A 47 1.22 -20.79 -1.26
N GLY A 48 0.73 -20.26 -2.39
CA GLY A 48 1.48 -20.32 -3.66
C GLY A 48 2.73 -19.45 -3.67
N VAL A 49 2.77 -18.36 -2.87
CA VAL A 49 3.99 -17.58 -2.67
C VAL A 49 5.04 -18.43 -1.98
N ASP A 50 4.65 -19.20 -0.97
CA ASP A 50 5.55 -19.95 -0.11
C ASP A 50 6.33 -21.02 -0.86
N GLU A 51 5.65 -21.73 -1.77
CA GLU A 51 6.27 -22.69 -2.67
C GLU A 51 7.26 -22.03 -3.63
N LYS A 52 6.91 -20.85 -4.16
CA LYS A 52 7.79 -20.07 -5.03
C LYS A 52 8.98 -19.49 -4.27
N PHE A 53 8.78 -18.95 -3.07
CA PHE A 53 9.83 -18.33 -2.25
C PHE A 53 10.79 -19.38 -1.68
N GLY A 54 10.25 -20.52 -1.21
CA GLY A 54 11.05 -21.64 -0.71
C GLY A 54 11.90 -22.31 -1.79
N SER A 55 11.52 -22.18 -3.07
CA SER A 55 12.34 -22.63 -4.22
C SER A 55 13.30 -21.56 -4.75
N MET A 56 13.20 -20.31 -4.26
CA MET A 56 13.97 -19.17 -4.73
C MET A 56 15.33 -19.06 -3.99
N PHE A 57 16.14 -20.13 -4.04
CA PHE A 57 17.52 -20.12 -3.50
C PHE A 57 18.36 -18.94 -4.05
N ASP A 58 18.07 -18.44 -5.24
CA ASP A 58 18.71 -17.27 -5.85
C ASP A 58 18.22 -15.92 -5.30
N PHE A 59 17.11 -15.88 -4.54
CA PHE A 59 16.60 -14.63 -3.98
C PHE A 59 17.58 -14.01 -3.00
N GLU A 60 18.22 -14.83 -2.16
CA GLU A 60 19.21 -14.35 -1.19
C GLU A 60 20.40 -13.69 -1.91
N GLU A 61 20.92 -14.31 -2.96
CA GLU A 61 22.04 -13.78 -3.76
C GLU A 61 21.63 -12.53 -4.55
N LYS A 62 20.46 -12.54 -5.21
CA LYS A 62 19.92 -11.39 -5.93
C LYS A 62 19.61 -10.22 -4.99
N TYR A 63 19.03 -10.49 -3.82
CA TYR A 63 18.68 -9.49 -2.81
C TYR A 63 19.94 -8.90 -2.16
N ARG A 64 20.92 -9.73 -1.77
CA ARG A 64 22.23 -9.27 -1.29
C ARG A 64 22.93 -8.43 -2.35
N SER A 65 23.04 -8.92 -3.58
CA SER A 65 23.67 -8.21 -4.68
C SER A 65 22.98 -6.86 -4.93
N ARG A 66 21.65 -6.80 -4.98
CA ARG A 66 20.92 -5.53 -5.19
C ARG A 66 21.05 -4.57 -4.00
N LEU A 67 21.07 -5.06 -2.76
CA LEU A 67 21.38 -4.22 -1.60
C LEU A 67 22.81 -3.69 -1.67
N GLU A 68 23.81 -4.52 -1.96
CA GLU A 68 25.21 -4.10 -2.08
C GLU A 68 25.43 -3.06 -3.19
N HIS A 69 24.72 -3.19 -4.32
CA HIS A 69 24.82 -2.26 -5.45
C HIS A 69 23.95 -1.00 -5.30
N GLY A 70 22.75 -1.12 -4.70
CA GLY A 70 21.84 -0.02 -4.42
C GLY A 70 22.27 0.83 -3.22
N VAL A 71 23.00 0.26 -2.26
CA VAL A 71 23.55 0.92 -1.06
C VAL A 71 24.90 1.60 -1.35
N ARG A 72 25.04 2.24 -2.52
CA ARG A 72 26.07 3.28 -2.71
C ARG A 72 25.72 4.61 -2.02
N MET A 73 24.65 4.64 -1.21
CA MET A 73 24.23 5.82 -0.45
C MET A 73 24.34 5.59 1.06
N ALA A 74 25.10 6.51 1.69
CA ALA A 74 25.35 6.73 3.11
C ALA A 74 26.13 5.66 3.91
N ARG A 75 27.30 6.09 4.39
CA ARG A 75 28.30 5.37 5.20
C ARG A 75 27.82 4.97 6.61
N THR A 76 26.51 4.96 6.86
CA THR A 76 25.87 4.79 8.17
C THR A 76 25.04 3.49 8.30
N ASP A 77 24.94 2.66 7.26
CA ASP A 77 23.96 1.56 7.18
C ASP A 77 24.53 0.12 7.22
N GLN A 78 25.85 -0.07 7.30
CA GLN A 78 26.42 -1.45 7.31
C GLN A 78 25.98 -2.27 8.53
N THR A 79 25.80 -1.64 9.69
CA THR A 79 25.29 -2.28 10.92
C THR A 79 23.81 -2.62 10.81
N TYR A 80 22.98 -1.73 10.24
CA TYR A 80 21.57 -2.02 9.99
C TYR A 80 21.41 -3.18 9.02
N LEU A 81 22.17 -3.19 7.91
CA LEU A 81 22.12 -4.28 6.93
C LEU A 81 22.46 -5.63 7.58
N ALA A 82 23.47 -5.69 8.43
CA ALA A 82 23.84 -6.91 9.16
C ALA A 82 22.74 -7.35 10.15
N GLU A 83 22.23 -6.42 10.97
CA GLU A 83 21.13 -6.71 11.92
C GLU A 83 19.84 -7.12 11.22
N TYR A 84 19.54 -6.50 10.07
CA TYR A 84 18.39 -6.79 9.25
C TYR A 84 18.51 -8.16 8.58
N GLN A 85 19.69 -8.50 8.06
CA GLN A 85 19.97 -9.84 7.52
C GLN A 85 19.79 -10.92 8.60
N ASP A 86 20.33 -10.72 9.80
CA ASP A 86 20.19 -11.70 10.89
C ASP A 86 18.74 -11.81 11.42
N ALA A 87 18.01 -10.70 11.51
CA ALA A 87 16.61 -10.70 11.98
C ALA A 87 15.64 -11.34 11.00
N VAL A 88 15.88 -11.16 9.70
CA VAL A 88 15.07 -11.74 8.62
C VAL A 88 15.33 -13.24 8.48
N TRP A 89 16.59 -13.68 8.64
CA TRP A 89 16.98 -15.08 8.38
C TRP A 89 17.02 -15.97 9.62
N GLY A 90 17.17 -15.42 10.82
CA GLY A 90 17.11 -16.18 12.08
C GLY A 90 15.71 -16.70 12.44
N ARG A 91 14.68 -16.40 11.63
CA ARG A 91 13.27 -16.73 11.88
C ARG A 91 12.66 -17.57 10.76
N LEU A 92 13.02 -18.85 10.64
CA LEU A 92 12.18 -19.85 9.97
C LEU A 92 12.27 -21.19 10.72
N PRO A 93 11.13 -21.85 11.04
CA PRO A 93 10.13 -22.22 10.04
C PRO A 93 8.64 -22.02 10.41
N GLY A 94 7.80 -21.78 9.39
CA GLY A 94 6.35 -22.02 9.42
C GLY A 94 5.45 -20.77 9.41
N MET A 95 4.69 -20.62 8.33
CA MET A 95 3.72 -19.55 8.01
C MET A 95 4.34 -18.19 7.61
N LEU A 96 4.54 -18.05 6.31
CA LEU A 96 4.96 -16.83 5.63
C LEU A 96 3.82 -15.81 5.64
N SER A 97 4.05 -14.71 6.34
CA SER A 97 3.09 -13.60 6.51
C SER A 97 3.08 -12.70 5.27
N TRP A 98 2.51 -13.18 4.16
CA TRP A 98 2.21 -12.34 3.00
C TRP A 98 0.80 -11.77 3.12
N MET A 99 0.70 -10.45 3.11
CA MET A 99 -0.58 -9.76 3.29
C MET A 99 -0.79 -8.77 2.14
N PRO A 100 -2.00 -8.65 1.59
CA PRO A 100 -2.35 -7.47 0.82
C PRO A 100 -2.58 -6.30 1.78
N ARG A 101 -2.39 -5.08 1.29
CA ARG A 101 -2.89 -3.88 1.97
C ARG A 101 -3.63 -2.96 1.01
N CYS A 102 -2.97 -2.60 -0.08
CA CYS A 102 -3.48 -1.62 -1.03
C CYS A 102 -4.44 -2.26 -2.03
N GLN A 103 -5.24 -1.44 -2.72
CA GLN A 103 -6.22 -1.94 -3.68
C GLN A 103 -5.55 -2.68 -4.84
N PRO A 104 -6.20 -3.75 -5.37
CA PRO A 104 -5.81 -4.33 -6.66
C PRO A 104 -5.91 -3.31 -7.79
N ILE A 105 -5.14 -3.51 -8.86
CA ILE A 105 -5.36 -2.84 -10.14
C ILE A 105 -5.71 -3.85 -11.22
N MET A 106 -6.59 -3.45 -12.15
CA MET A 106 -6.83 -4.20 -13.37
C MET A 106 -5.84 -3.73 -14.44
N LEU A 107 -5.06 -4.65 -15.00
CA LEU A 107 -4.15 -4.40 -16.13
C LEU A 107 -4.83 -4.64 -17.48
N SER A 108 -5.89 -5.46 -17.49
CA SER A 108 -6.79 -5.71 -18.62
C SER A 108 -8.16 -6.15 -18.09
N ASP A 109 -9.10 -6.49 -18.96
CA ASP A 109 -10.42 -7.01 -18.56
C ASP A 109 -10.33 -8.26 -17.67
N ASN A 110 -9.25 -9.05 -17.84
CA ASN A 110 -9.11 -10.35 -17.20
C ASN A 110 -7.92 -10.43 -16.23
N ARG A 111 -6.92 -9.55 -16.36
CA ARG A 111 -5.71 -9.59 -15.54
C ARG A 111 -5.78 -8.59 -14.39
N MET A 112 -5.82 -9.11 -13.17
CA MET A 112 -5.74 -8.33 -11.93
C MET A 112 -4.36 -8.49 -11.29
N LEU A 113 -3.78 -7.39 -10.81
CA LEU A 113 -2.52 -7.35 -10.08
C LEU A 113 -2.77 -6.90 -8.63
N ILE A 114 -2.15 -7.60 -7.67
CA ILE A 114 -2.22 -7.28 -6.25
C ILE A 114 -0.80 -7.15 -5.70
N GLY A 115 -0.59 -6.11 -4.91
CA GLY A 115 0.60 -5.94 -4.10
C GLY A 115 0.52 -6.74 -2.80
N LEU A 116 1.48 -7.64 -2.62
CA LEU A 116 1.73 -8.35 -1.36
C LEU A 116 2.95 -7.76 -0.67
N TYR A 117 2.96 -7.84 0.66
CA TYR A 117 4.12 -7.49 1.46
C TYR A 117 4.32 -8.46 2.63
N SER A 118 5.54 -8.48 3.15
CA SER A 118 5.89 -9.19 4.37
C SER A 118 6.57 -8.25 5.34
N ASP A 119 6.04 -8.13 6.55
CA ASP A 119 6.71 -7.41 7.64
C ASP A 119 7.95 -8.16 8.15
N VAL A 120 8.03 -9.48 7.92
CA VAL A 120 9.17 -10.31 8.32
C VAL A 120 10.36 -10.03 7.40
N TYR A 121 10.15 -10.05 6.09
CA TYR A 121 11.21 -9.80 5.10
C TYR A 121 11.40 -8.31 4.77
N CYS A 122 10.53 -7.44 5.31
CA CYS A 122 10.25 -6.06 4.87
C CYS A 122 10.46 -5.82 3.37
N THR A 123 9.83 -6.69 2.59
CA THR A 123 9.80 -6.62 1.14
C THR A 123 8.38 -6.78 0.65
N SER A 124 8.20 -6.52 -0.64
CA SER A 124 6.95 -6.66 -1.36
C SER A 124 7.12 -7.54 -2.58
N LEU A 125 6.01 -8.05 -3.10
CA LEU A 125 5.96 -8.67 -4.42
C LEU A 125 4.59 -8.42 -5.04
N SER A 126 4.52 -8.64 -6.34
CA SER A 126 3.26 -8.69 -7.08
C SER A 126 2.74 -10.11 -7.13
N CYS A 127 1.42 -10.27 -7.04
CA CYS A 127 0.74 -11.47 -7.52
C CYS A 127 -0.36 -11.06 -8.50
N PHE A 128 -0.69 -11.94 -9.42
CA PHE A 128 -1.69 -11.65 -10.44
C PHE A 128 -2.51 -12.89 -10.75
N THR A 129 -3.71 -12.64 -11.25
CA THR A 129 -4.65 -13.68 -11.69
C THR A 129 -5.29 -13.24 -13.01
N GLU A 130 -5.54 -14.21 -13.89
CA GLU A 130 -6.19 -14.01 -15.19
C GLU A 130 -7.55 -14.73 -15.30
N ASP A 131 -7.96 -15.45 -14.26
CA ASP A 131 -9.14 -16.33 -14.26
C ASP A 131 -10.13 -16.03 -13.11
N GLY A 132 -10.06 -14.81 -12.58
CA GLY A 132 -10.91 -14.36 -11.48
C GLY A 132 -10.52 -14.92 -10.12
N GLY A 133 -9.24 -15.21 -9.91
CA GLY A 133 -8.67 -15.67 -8.63
C GLY A 133 -8.72 -17.17 -8.41
N LYS A 134 -8.94 -17.98 -9.46
CA LYS A 134 -8.89 -19.45 -9.36
C LYS A 134 -7.44 -19.94 -9.34
N THR A 135 -6.59 -19.32 -10.16
CA THR A 135 -5.14 -19.50 -10.17
C THR A 135 -4.42 -18.17 -9.96
N TRP A 136 -3.23 -18.26 -9.40
CA TRP A 136 -2.39 -17.11 -9.05
C TRP A 136 -0.97 -17.36 -9.52
N GLU A 137 -0.40 -16.32 -10.11
CA GLU A 137 1.00 -16.22 -10.46
C GLU A 137 1.62 -15.08 -9.67
N TYR A 138 2.95 -15.11 -9.56
CA TYR A 138 3.69 -14.19 -8.69
C TYR A 138 4.85 -13.60 -9.47
N GLY A 139 5.17 -12.33 -9.20
CA GLY A 139 6.40 -11.70 -9.65
C GLY A 139 7.61 -12.13 -8.83
N GLU A 140 8.76 -11.57 -9.16
CA GLU A 140 9.92 -11.53 -8.28
C GLU A 140 9.69 -10.49 -7.16
N PRO A 141 10.31 -10.66 -5.98
CA PRO A 141 10.18 -9.68 -4.92
C PRO A 141 10.88 -8.37 -5.29
N MET A 142 10.31 -7.28 -4.79
CA MET A 142 10.88 -5.94 -4.85
C MET A 142 12.12 -5.91 -3.95
N ALA A 143 13.28 -6.19 -4.54
CA ALA A 143 14.58 -6.14 -3.88
C ALA A 143 15.02 -4.67 -3.65
N ASP A 144 14.22 -3.94 -2.88
CA ASP A 144 14.46 -2.59 -2.38
C ASP A 144 14.67 -2.62 -0.86
N TYR A 145 15.27 -1.58 -0.31
CA TYR A 145 15.37 -1.39 1.12
C TYR A 145 14.02 -0.88 1.66
N GLY A 146 13.20 -1.78 2.19
CA GLY A 146 12.08 -1.41 3.06
C GLY A 146 10.78 -0.95 2.36
N LEU A 147 10.65 -1.11 1.04
CA LEU A 147 9.38 -0.89 0.34
C LEU A 147 8.37 -1.99 0.71
N ILE A 148 7.43 -1.64 1.59
CA ILE A 148 6.33 -2.49 2.00
C ILE A 148 4.97 -1.84 1.78
N GLN A 149 3.91 -2.65 1.73
CA GLN A 149 2.53 -2.22 1.48
C GLN A 149 2.40 -1.40 0.17
N PRO A 150 2.75 -1.98 -0.99
CA PRO A 150 2.82 -1.23 -2.24
C PRO A 150 1.42 -0.90 -2.75
N ALA A 151 1.15 0.39 -2.97
CA ALA A 151 0.03 0.86 -3.76
C ALA A 151 0.47 1.00 -5.22
N MET A 152 -0.21 0.30 -6.13
CA MET A 152 0.20 0.20 -7.53
C MET A 152 -0.69 1.05 -8.45
N ILE A 153 -0.13 1.53 -9.55
CA ILE A 153 -0.85 2.27 -10.60
C ILE A 153 -0.16 2.04 -11.96
N GLN A 154 -0.92 1.97 -13.03
CA GLN A 154 -0.39 1.75 -14.38
C GLN A 154 -0.40 3.05 -15.20
N LYS A 155 0.76 3.39 -15.78
CA LYS A 155 0.95 4.46 -16.76
C LYS A 155 0.31 4.11 -18.10
N LYS A 156 0.11 5.12 -18.94
CA LYS A 156 -0.40 4.99 -20.32
C LYS A 156 0.50 4.13 -21.21
N ASP A 157 1.82 4.14 -20.95
CA ASP A 157 2.78 3.30 -21.67
C ASP A 157 2.80 1.83 -21.22
N GLY A 158 1.97 1.47 -20.22
CA GLY A 158 1.88 0.12 -19.67
C GLY A 158 2.79 -0.16 -18.48
N THR A 159 3.74 0.73 -18.17
CA THR A 159 4.62 0.63 -16.99
C THR A 159 3.79 0.69 -15.72
N ILE A 160 4.09 -0.17 -14.76
CA ILE A 160 3.43 -0.20 -13.46
C ILE A 160 4.37 0.44 -12.44
N MET A 161 3.85 1.42 -11.72
CA MET A 161 4.51 2.06 -10.59
C MET A 161 4.01 1.40 -9.30
N ALA A 162 4.89 1.18 -8.33
CA ALA A 162 4.55 0.81 -6.96
C ALA A 162 5.07 1.87 -5.99
N TYR A 163 4.17 2.41 -5.17
CA TYR A 163 4.47 3.35 -4.10
C TYR A 163 4.29 2.65 -2.75
N GLY A 164 5.35 2.53 -1.96
CA GLY A 164 5.34 1.86 -0.67
C GLY A 164 5.71 2.78 0.48
N ARG A 165 5.32 2.40 1.69
CA ARG A 165 5.85 3.02 2.90
C ARG A 165 7.29 2.57 3.10
N ASP A 166 8.12 3.44 3.66
CA ASP A 166 9.50 3.10 4.03
C ASP A 166 9.55 2.54 5.45
N LYS A 167 9.98 1.28 5.58
CA LYS A 167 10.36 0.67 6.87
C LYS A 167 11.84 0.87 7.20
N GLY A 168 12.58 1.53 6.31
CA GLY A 168 13.96 1.94 6.47
C GLY A 168 14.16 3.33 7.08
N PRO A 169 15.42 3.80 7.11
CA PRO A 169 15.82 5.02 7.81
C PRO A 169 15.52 6.30 7.02
N LEU A 170 15.15 6.20 5.74
CA LEU A 170 15.05 7.34 4.82
C LEU A 170 13.80 8.18 5.07
N ARG A 171 12.69 7.55 5.52
CA ARG A 171 11.40 8.16 5.84
C ARG A 171 10.81 8.96 4.66
N TYR A 172 10.92 8.40 3.46
CA TYR A 172 10.29 8.88 2.23
C TYR A 172 9.37 7.80 1.64
N ILE A 173 8.44 8.16 0.77
CA ILE A 173 7.71 7.14 0.01
C ILE A 173 8.70 6.45 -0.95
N ARG A 174 8.77 5.12 -0.91
CA ARG A 174 9.62 4.33 -1.81
C ARG A 174 8.87 4.04 -3.10
N VAL A 175 9.55 4.15 -4.24
CA VAL A 175 8.99 3.92 -5.57
C VAL A 175 9.75 2.80 -6.25
N ALA A 176 9.02 1.93 -6.95
CA ALA A 176 9.56 0.91 -7.85
C ALA A 176 8.77 0.88 -9.16
N GLU A 177 9.42 0.44 -10.23
CA GLU A 177 8.84 0.36 -11.56
C GLU A 177 8.90 -1.06 -12.11
N SER A 178 7.89 -1.44 -12.88
CA SER A 178 7.84 -2.68 -13.64
C SER A 178 7.40 -2.42 -15.07
N THR A 179 8.18 -2.89 -16.03
CA THR A 179 7.93 -2.76 -17.48
C THR A 179 7.49 -4.07 -18.13
N ASP A 180 7.28 -5.13 -17.34
CA ASP A 180 6.96 -6.49 -17.80
C ASP A 180 5.67 -7.03 -17.17
N GLY A 181 4.74 -6.13 -16.84
CA GLY A 181 3.43 -6.48 -16.30
C GLY A 181 3.45 -6.91 -14.83
N GLY A 182 4.44 -6.45 -14.05
CA GLY A 182 4.60 -6.79 -12.65
C GLY A 182 5.31 -8.13 -12.44
N LEU A 183 6.10 -8.62 -13.39
CA LEU A 183 6.90 -9.83 -13.20
C LEU A 183 8.20 -9.51 -12.48
N THR A 184 8.88 -8.43 -12.86
CA THR A 184 10.08 -7.95 -12.20
C THR A 184 9.96 -6.47 -11.85
N TRP A 185 10.73 -6.04 -10.85
CA TRP A 185 10.74 -4.68 -10.34
C TRP A 185 12.15 -4.10 -10.31
N GLY A 186 12.27 -2.82 -10.66
CA GLY A 186 13.52 -2.08 -10.73
C GLY A 186 13.32 -0.57 -10.57
N ASN A 187 14.37 0.20 -10.91
CA ASN A 187 14.39 1.67 -10.82
C ASN A 187 13.93 2.22 -9.46
N PHE A 188 14.47 1.68 -8.37
CA PHE A 188 14.09 2.06 -7.02
C PHE A 188 14.57 3.46 -6.65
N HIS A 189 13.68 4.29 -6.14
CA HIS A 189 14.02 5.65 -5.72
C HIS A 189 13.06 6.20 -4.65
N ASP A 190 13.46 7.28 -4.00
CA ASP A 190 12.59 8.04 -3.09
C ASP A 190 11.74 9.02 -3.88
N LEU A 191 10.43 8.95 -3.69
CA LEU A 191 9.57 10.11 -3.94
C LEU A 191 9.85 11.13 -2.85
N LYS A 192 10.10 12.39 -3.21
CA LYS A 192 10.47 13.47 -2.26
C LYS A 192 9.27 13.97 -1.43
N ILE A 193 8.45 13.05 -0.95
CA ILE A 193 7.33 13.22 -0.01
C ILE A 193 7.65 12.37 1.21
N ARG A 194 7.55 12.96 2.41
CA ARG A 194 7.91 12.27 3.65
C ARG A 194 6.94 11.14 3.94
N ASN A 195 7.43 10.13 4.65
CA ASN A 195 6.61 9.00 5.09
C ASN A 195 7.06 8.50 6.47
N PRO A 196 6.20 8.55 7.50
CA PRO A 196 6.48 8.10 8.85
C PRO A 196 6.11 6.62 8.99
N GLU A 197 6.57 5.78 8.04
CA GLU A 197 6.25 4.34 7.97
C GLU A 197 4.74 4.06 7.99
N SER A 198 4.03 4.84 7.17
CA SER A 198 2.57 4.81 7.06
C SER A 198 2.14 4.40 5.66
N SER A 199 1.12 3.56 5.56
CA SER A 199 0.54 3.12 4.27
C SER A 199 0.17 4.30 3.40
N VAL A 200 0.42 4.16 2.10
CA VAL A 200 -0.05 5.10 1.08
C VAL A 200 -1.26 4.51 0.34
N SER A 201 -1.98 5.33 -0.41
CA SER A 201 -3.01 4.88 -1.34
C SER A 201 -2.98 5.75 -2.58
N ILE A 202 -3.03 5.15 -3.78
CA ILE A 202 -2.99 5.87 -5.04
C ILE A 202 -4.11 5.40 -5.95
N THR A 203 -4.68 6.30 -6.76
CA THR A 203 -5.62 5.93 -7.82
C THR A 203 -5.52 6.85 -9.02
N LYS A 204 -5.87 6.32 -10.19
CA LYS A 204 -6.02 7.07 -11.44
C LYS A 204 -7.47 7.55 -11.54
N LEU A 205 -7.66 8.84 -11.73
CA LEU A 205 -8.96 9.48 -11.95
C LEU A 205 -9.41 9.29 -13.41
N GLN A 206 -10.69 9.54 -13.67
CA GLN A 206 -11.33 9.44 -14.98
C GLN A 206 -10.71 10.35 -16.06
N ASN A 207 -10.05 11.43 -15.65
CA ASN A 207 -9.32 12.35 -16.54
C ASN A 207 -7.81 12.04 -16.63
N ASP A 208 -7.39 10.84 -16.24
CA ASP A 208 -6.01 10.37 -16.16
C ASP A 208 -5.10 11.07 -15.13
N HIS A 209 -5.60 12.02 -14.35
CA HIS A 209 -4.85 12.58 -13.22
C HIS A 209 -4.74 11.54 -12.10
N TRP A 210 -3.71 11.65 -11.27
CA TRP A 210 -3.45 10.70 -10.19
C TRP A 210 -3.60 11.37 -8.84
N VAL A 211 -4.24 10.67 -7.90
CA VAL A 211 -4.34 11.10 -6.50
C VAL A 211 -3.57 10.14 -5.62
N LEU A 212 -2.62 10.69 -4.85
CA LEU A 212 -1.85 9.96 -3.84
C LEU A 212 -2.23 10.47 -2.44
N LEU A 213 -2.54 9.54 -1.55
CA LEU A 213 -2.79 9.79 -0.14
C LEU A 213 -1.63 9.28 0.70
N CYS A 214 -1.12 10.12 1.59
CA CYS A 214 -0.06 9.75 2.53
C CYS A 214 -0.06 10.64 3.77
N ASN A 215 0.58 10.18 4.83
CA ASN A 215 0.95 11.05 5.94
C ASN A 215 2.29 11.72 5.61
N ASP A 216 2.26 12.97 5.13
CA ASP A 216 3.48 13.72 4.75
C ASP A 216 4.14 14.38 5.97
N LEU A 217 4.75 13.54 6.82
CA LEU A 217 5.59 13.94 7.95
C LEU A 217 6.73 12.93 8.09
N ASP A 218 7.88 13.36 8.58
CA ASP A 218 8.98 12.43 8.90
C ASP A 218 8.91 11.85 10.32
N GLY A 219 8.00 12.39 11.15
CA GLY A 219 7.80 12.02 12.55
C GLY A 219 8.93 12.50 13.49
N ARG A 220 9.83 13.36 13.02
CA ARG A 220 10.99 13.87 13.78
C ARG A 220 10.79 15.30 14.30
N ASP A 221 9.78 16.00 13.80
CA ASP A 221 9.44 17.39 14.15
C ASP A 221 8.66 17.53 15.48
N GLY A 222 8.63 16.47 16.28
CA GLY A 222 7.87 16.42 17.53
C GLY A 222 6.38 16.14 17.32
N ARG A 223 5.85 16.16 16.09
CA ARG A 223 4.48 15.69 15.82
C ARG A 223 4.46 14.17 15.71
N HIS A 224 3.34 13.56 16.10
CA HIS A 224 3.10 12.17 15.74
C HIS A 224 2.99 12.12 14.22
N GLY A 225 3.82 11.34 13.53
CA GLY A 225 3.90 11.38 12.05
C GLY A 225 2.57 11.14 11.32
N ARG A 226 1.56 10.59 12.02
CA ARG A 226 0.22 10.34 11.47
C ARG A 226 -0.83 11.39 11.83
N SER A 227 -0.43 12.54 12.37
CA SER A 227 -1.37 13.64 12.68
C SER A 227 -1.82 14.43 11.44
N ARG A 228 -1.10 14.28 10.33
CA ARG A 228 -1.40 14.90 9.03
C ARG A 228 -1.70 13.83 7.99
N LEU A 229 -2.81 13.96 7.26
CA LEU A 229 -3.12 13.16 6.08
C LEU A 229 -3.29 14.11 4.90
N THR A 230 -2.53 13.88 3.83
CA THR A 230 -2.46 14.77 2.67
C THR A 230 -2.97 14.05 1.43
N ALA A 231 -3.72 14.77 0.59
CA ALA A 231 -4.00 14.38 -0.78
C ALA A 231 -3.09 15.17 -1.73
N TYR A 232 -2.29 14.46 -2.52
CA TYR A 232 -1.50 15.01 -3.63
C TYR A 232 -2.20 14.72 -4.95
N LEU A 233 -2.09 15.66 -5.89
CA LEU A 233 -2.61 15.53 -7.25
C LEU A 233 -1.47 15.70 -8.26
N SER A 234 -1.40 14.78 -9.21
CA SER A 234 -0.51 14.81 -10.37
C SER A 234 -1.33 14.77 -11.66
N ASP A 235 -0.95 15.59 -12.63
CA ASP A 235 -1.51 15.63 -13.98
C ASP A 235 -0.52 15.08 -15.04
N ASP A 236 0.60 14.47 -14.59
CA ASP A 236 1.71 14.03 -15.44
C ASP A 236 2.25 12.63 -15.02
N GLU A 237 1.31 11.74 -14.66
CA GLU A 237 1.58 10.33 -14.32
C GLU A 237 2.59 10.15 -13.18
N GLY A 238 2.48 10.99 -12.14
CA GLY A 238 3.29 10.89 -10.93
C GLY A 238 4.70 11.45 -11.08
N THR A 239 5.03 12.08 -12.22
CA THR A 239 6.32 12.74 -12.45
C THR A 239 6.46 13.96 -11.53
N THR A 240 5.41 14.76 -11.40
CA THR A 240 5.32 15.87 -10.46
C THR A 240 4.00 15.85 -9.70
N TRP A 241 4.03 16.35 -8.46
CA TRP A 241 2.88 16.42 -7.56
C TRP A 241 2.61 17.90 -7.24
N LYS A 242 2.05 18.61 -8.23
CA LYS A 242 1.96 20.08 -8.25
C LYS A 242 1.02 20.63 -7.19
N TRP A 243 -0.05 19.91 -6.89
CA TRP A 243 -1.06 20.34 -5.93
C TRP A 243 -1.15 19.36 -4.79
N HIS A 244 -1.42 19.89 -3.60
CA HIS A 244 -1.71 19.09 -2.43
C HIS A 244 -2.62 19.85 -1.47
N ARG A 245 -3.36 19.11 -0.67
CA ARG A 245 -4.17 19.67 0.41
C ARG A 245 -4.30 18.69 1.57
N PHE A 246 -4.33 19.23 2.78
CA PHE A 246 -4.53 18.42 3.98
C PHE A 246 -5.99 18.00 4.13
N ILE A 247 -6.21 16.69 4.24
CA ILE A 247 -7.47 16.09 4.68
C ILE A 247 -7.56 16.18 6.21
N GLU A 248 -6.45 15.95 6.89
CA GLU A 248 -6.27 16.13 8.33
C GLU A 248 -4.96 16.88 8.56
N ASP A 249 -4.97 17.83 9.49
CA ASP A 249 -3.75 18.52 9.95
C ASP A 249 -3.89 18.87 11.44
N ASN A 250 -3.63 17.89 12.29
CA ASN A 250 -3.77 18.04 13.73
C ASN A 250 -2.49 18.58 14.36
N HIS A 251 -2.60 19.74 15.01
CA HIS A 251 -1.51 20.48 15.67
C HIS A 251 -1.57 20.44 17.20
N THR A 252 -2.45 19.61 17.78
CA THR A 252 -2.51 19.42 19.23
C THR A 252 -1.22 18.76 19.76
N PRO A 253 -0.99 18.73 21.08
CA PRO A 253 0.19 18.07 21.63
C PRO A 253 0.35 16.62 21.12
N PRO A 254 1.58 16.09 20.98
CA PRO A 254 1.84 14.85 20.26
C PRO A 254 1.04 13.66 20.80
N ASP A 255 0.85 13.61 22.11
CA ASP A 255 0.08 12.56 22.76
C ASP A 255 -1.43 12.69 22.50
N ASP A 256 -1.96 13.89 22.27
CA ASP A 256 -3.41 14.11 22.14
C ASP A 256 -3.87 14.28 20.69
N ASN A 257 -2.93 14.26 19.74
CA ASN A 257 -3.24 14.35 18.32
C ASN A 257 -4.11 13.19 17.86
N PRO A 258 -5.26 13.47 17.22
CA PRO A 258 -5.94 12.46 16.43
C PRO A 258 -5.02 11.96 15.31
N HIS A 259 -4.95 10.64 15.16
CA HIS A 259 -4.14 10.01 14.12
C HIS A 259 -5.03 9.62 12.94
N ALA A 260 -4.52 9.82 11.73
CA ALA A 260 -5.09 9.33 10.49
C ALA A 260 -4.14 8.28 9.90
N SER A 261 -4.61 7.05 9.73
CA SER A 261 -3.80 5.95 9.21
C SER A 261 -4.55 5.19 8.12
N TYR A 262 -3.79 4.45 7.32
CA TYR A 262 -4.37 3.47 6.40
C TYR A 262 -5.42 4.07 5.45
N PRO A 263 -5.09 5.13 4.69
CA PRO A 263 -6.01 5.70 3.74
C PRO A 263 -6.37 4.69 2.64
N THR A 264 -7.51 4.91 2.00
CA THR A 264 -7.97 4.24 0.78
C THR A 264 -8.76 5.27 -0.03
N VAL A 265 -8.46 5.38 -1.32
CA VAL A 265 -9.12 6.32 -2.24
C VAL A 265 -9.84 5.58 -3.37
N ILE A 266 -11.00 6.10 -3.78
CA ILE A 266 -11.69 5.74 -5.01
C ILE A 266 -12.28 7.01 -5.65
N GLN A 267 -12.58 6.96 -6.95
CA GLN A 267 -13.40 7.98 -7.60
C GLN A 267 -14.76 7.40 -7.99
N THR A 268 -15.83 8.12 -7.69
CA THR A 268 -17.20 7.77 -8.08
C THR A 268 -17.54 8.29 -9.49
N ARG A 269 -18.66 7.81 -10.05
CA ARG A 269 -19.07 8.14 -11.44
C ARG A 269 -19.42 9.62 -11.64
N ASP A 270 -19.76 10.33 -10.59
CA ASP A 270 -20.00 11.78 -10.58
C ASP A 270 -18.70 12.60 -10.49
N GLY A 271 -17.54 11.94 -10.49
CA GLY A 271 -16.23 12.58 -10.48
C GLY A 271 -15.70 12.91 -9.09
N LEU A 272 -16.47 12.66 -8.02
CA LEU A 272 -16.02 12.89 -6.64
C LEU A 272 -14.96 11.86 -6.23
N ILE A 273 -13.98 12.34 -5.48
CA ILE A 273 -12.91 11.54 -4.87
C ILE A 273 -13.37 11.21 -3.46
N HIS A 274 -13.52 9.92 -3.16
CA HIS A 274 -13.93 9.42 -1.85
C HIS A 274 -12.72 8.81 -1.13
N VAL A 275 -12.56 9.16 0.13
CA VAL A 275 -11.44 8.71 0.96
C VAL A 275 -11.95 8.15 2.27
N THR A 276 -11.46 6.96 2.64
CA THR A 276 -11.67 6.36 3.96
C THR A 276 -10.34 6.10 4.65
N TYR A 277 -10.29 6.28 5.97
CA TYR A 277 -9.08 6.06 6.77
C TYR A 277 -9.45 5.73 8.21
N THR A 278 -8.55 5.04 8.90
CA THR A 278 -8.59 4.92 10.35
C THR A 278 -8.36 6.30 10.96
N TYR A 279 -9.26 6.72 11.83
CA TYR A 279 -9.17 7.97 12.57
C TYR A 279 -9.25 7.68 14.07
N THR A 280 -8.24 8.11 14.83
CA THR A 280 -8.08 7.75 16.24
C THR A 280 -8.13 8.99 17.14
N PRO A 281 -9.30 9.61 17.35
CA PRO A 281 -9.46 10.66 18.36
C PRO A 281 -9.53 10.01 19.74
N LYS A 282 -8.57 10.29 20.64
CA LYS A 282 -8.58 9.70 21.98
C LYS A 282 -9.93 9.93 22.70
N PRO A 283 -10.49 8.92 23.39
CA PRO A 283 -9.98 7.56 23.63
C PRO A 283 -10.41 6.52 22.57
N ASN A 284 -11.02 6.93 21.47
CA ASN A 284 -11.69 6.07 20.51
C ASN A 284 -10.89 5.87 19.21
N GLU A 285 -11.24 4.82 18.48
CA GLU A 285 -10.80 4.58 17.12
C GLU A 285 -12.04 4.38 16.25
N THR A 286 -12.07 5.01 15.08
CA THR A 286 -13.18 4.95 14.13
C THR A 286 -12.65 4.90 12.69
N ILE A 287 -13.53 4.66 11.73
CA ILE A 287 -13.26 4.90 10.32
C ILE A 287 -13.93 6.21 9.93
N LYS A 288 -13.15 7.17 9.42
CA LYS A 288 -13.66 8.42 8.88
C LYS A 288 -13.77 8.32 7.36
N HIS A 289 -14.82 8.91 6.82
CA HIS A 289 -15.07 9.03 5.38
C HIS A 289 -15.19 10.51 5.03
N VAL A 290 -14.48 10.92 3.98
CA VAL A 290 -14.57 12.26 3.39
C VAL A 290 -14.70 12.15 1.87
N TRP A 291 -15.14 13.22 1.24
CA TRP A 291 -15.20 13.32 -0.20
C TRP A 291 -14.93 14.75 -0.65
N PHE A 292 -14.34 14.90 -1.83
CA PHE A 292 -13.95 16.19 -2.42
C PHE A 292 -13.78 16.04 -3.94
N ASN A 293 -13.51 17.14 -4.65
CA ASN A 293 -13.14 17.13 -6.06
C ASN A 293 -11.71 17.66 -6.24
N GLU A 294 -11.20 17.65 -7.47
CA GLU A 294 -9.84 18.15 -7.75
C GLU A 294 -9.67 19.63 -7.45
N GLU A 295 -10.69 20.46 -7.69
CA GLU A 295 -10.62 21.90 -7.39
C GLU A 295 -10.43 22.16 -5.90
N TRP A 296 -11.01 21.32 -5.03
CA TRP A 296 -10.73 21.36 -3.61
C TRP A 296 -9.25 21.06 -3.32
N VAL A 297 -8.62 20.10 -3.98
CA VAL A 297 -7.18 19.80 -3.79
C VAL A 297 -6.31 20.94 -4.35
N LYS A 298 -6.62 21.46 -5.53
CA LYS A 298 -5.87 22.54 -6.21
C LYS A 298 -5.95 23.88 -5.48
N ALA A 299 -7.02 24.12 -4.74
CA ALA A 299 -7.14 25.32 -3.90
C ALA A 299 -6.05 25.41 -2.82
N GLY A 300 -5.39 24.29 -2.48
CA GLY A 300 -4.30 24.26 -1.53
C GLY A 300 -4.73 24.56 -0.09
N GLU A 301 -3.75 24.97 0.71
CA GLU A 301 -3.94 25.54 2.06
C GLU A 301 -4.45 26.99 2.00
#